data_AF-A0A848ZNE6-F1
#
_entry.id   AF-A0A848ZNE6-F1
#
_cell.length_a   1.000
_cell.length_b   1.000
_cell.length_c   1.000
_cell.angle_alpha   90.00
_cell.angle_beta   90.00
_cell.angle_gamma   90.00
#
_symmetry.space_group_name_H-M   'P 1'
#
loop_
_entity.id
_entity.type
_entity.pdbx_description
1 polymer ?
#
loop_
_entity_poly.entity_id
_entity_poly.type
_entity_poly.pdbx_seq_one_letter_code
_entity_poly.pdbx_strand_id
1 'polypeptide(L)'
;MEKVYLDSAATTQLRPEVISRMQEALTQCYGNPSSTHSFGRSAKTAIEKTRKTIAKYLNAHPSEIIFTSGGTEADNMILRCAVRDLEVTTLITSKIEHHAVLHTAEALEEEYGVNLLYVDLDEFGNPDLEHLKSLLQRDDSKKLVSLMHVNNEIGNIVNINAIGDLCEEYNALFHSDSVQSIGHFAWDVQKTKVHFLTAAAHKYHGPKGIGFAFIKRNVGLRPLLVGGAQERGFRAGTEPFHNIVGLETAFVLAYDKLEEEMAYVTELKRYFIEKISKEIPGVAFNG
;
A
#
# COMPACT_ATOMS: atom_id res chain seq x y z
N MET A 1 -6.63 33.54 -14.17
CA MET A 1 -7.02 32.16 -14.54
C MET A 1 -7.29 31.38 -13.27
N GLU A 2 -8.36 30.60 -13.28
CA GLU A 2 -8.61 29.61 -12.24
C GLU A 2 -7.55 28.50 -12.34
N LYS A 3 -7.07 28.00 -11.19
CA LYS A 3 -6.06 26.95 -11.15
C LYS A 3 -6.76 25.59 -11.16
N VAL A 4 -6.34 24.68 -12.03
CA VAL A 4 -6.87 23.31 -12.12
C VAL A 4 -5.77 22.33 -11.68
N TYR A 5 -6.12 21.38 -10.81
CA TYR A 5 -5.20 20.38 -10.28
C TYR A 5 -5.49 19.00 -10.90
N LEU A 6 -4.57 18.51 -11.74
CA LEU A 6 -4.65 17.21 -12.43
C LEU A 6 -3.43 16.34 -12.09
N ASP A 7 -3.06 16.30 -10.81
CA ASP A 7 -1.86 15.61 -10.29
C ASP A 7 -2.20 14.73 -9.07
N SER A 8 -3.43 14.19 -9.04
CA SER A 8 -3.94 13.37 -7.93
C SER A 8 -3.14 12.09 -7.69
N ALA A 9 -2.42 11.58 -8.71
CA ALA A 9 -1.54 10.43 -8.58
C ALA A 9 -0.34 10.71 -7.65
N ALA A 10 0.15 11.96 -7.59
CA ALA A 10 1.19 12.37 -6.65
C ALA A 10 0.61 12.55 -5.24
N THR A 11 -0.46 13.33 -5.11
CA THR A 11 -1.22 13.46 -3.86
C THR A 11 -2.61 14.00 -4.13
N THR A 12 -3.56 13.68 -3.25
CA THR A 12 -4.92 14.22 -3.31
C THR A 12 -5.14 15.35 -2.30
N GLN A 13 -6.17 16.17 -2.56
CA GLN A 13 -6.69 17.11 -1.58
C GLN A 13 -7.40 16.37 -0.45
N LEU A 14 -7.20 16.82 0.79
CA LEU A 14 -7.94 16.31 1.95
C LEU A 14 -9.45 16.57 1.80
N ARG A 15 -10.27 15.56 2.10
CA ARG A 15 -11.73 15.77 2.24
C ARG A 15 -12.03 16.68 3.44
N PRO A 16 -13.02 17.58 3.36
CA PRO A 16 -13.42 18.42 4.48
C PRO A 16 -13.74 17.64 5.76
N GLU A 17 -14.41 16.48 5.63
CA GLU A 17 -14.76 15.58 6.72
C GLU A 17 -13.52 15.05 7.45
N VAL A 18 -12.45 14.77 6.69
CA VAL A 18 -11.16 14.32 7.24
C VAL A 18 -10.51 15.45 8.04
N ILE A 19 -10.54 16.68 7.52
CA ILE A 19 -10.00 17.87 8.22
C ILE A 19 -10.75 18.07 9.54
N SER A 20 -12.09 18.08 9.50
CA SER A 20 -12.92 18.25 10.70
C SER A 20 -12.64 17.15 11.72
N ARG A 21 -12.52 15.89 11.29
CA ARG A 21 -12.20 14.77 12.19
C ARG A 21 -10.84 14.93 12.84
N MET A 22 -9.82 15.34 12.09
CA MET A 22 -8.48 15.57 12.61
C MET A 22 -8.44 16.74 13.60
N GLN A 23 -9.16 17.83 13.33
CA GLN A 23 -9.27 18.99 14.23
C GLN A 23 -9.93 18.62 15.56
N GLU A 24 -11.02 17.86 15.50
CA GLU A 24 -11.70 17.31 16.68
C GLU A 24 -10.74 16.43 17.48
N ALA A 25 -10.02 15.52 16.82
CA ALA A 25 -9.04 14.66 17.46
C ALA A 25 -7.95 15.44 18.19
N LEU A 26 -7.40 16.48 17.55
CA LEU A 26 -6.37 17.35 18.12
C LEU A 26 -6.86 18.13 19.35
N THR A 27 -8.13 18.54 19.35
CA THR A 27 -8.70 19.37 20.41
C THR A 27 -9.20 18.53 21.59
N GLN A 28 -9.82 17.38 21.31
CA GLN A 28 -10.55 16.60 22.30
C GLN A 28 -9.77 15.38 22.83
N CYS A 29 -8.76 14.89 22.11
CA CYS A 29 -8.04 13.67 22.47
C CYS A 29 -6.52 13.82 22.34
N TYR A 30 -5.88 14.24 23.42
CA TYR A 30 -4.43 14.37 23.57
C TYR A 30 -3.80 13.25 24.41
N GLY A 31 -4.58 12.21 24.76
CA GLY A 31 -4.11 11.08 25.53
C GLY A 31 -3.13 10.21 24.74
N ASN A 32 -2.01 9.82 25.35
CA ASN A 32 -1.11 8.83 24.75
C ASN A 32 -1.79 7.43 24.77
N PRO A 33 -1.96 6.75 23.62
CA PRO A 33 -2.58 5.42 23.56
C PRO A 33 -1.89 4.33 24.40
N SER A 34 -0.61 4.53 24.74
CA SER A 34 0.15 3.65 25.62
C SER A 34 -0.18 3.85 27.11
N SER A 35 -0.88 4.92 27.48
CA SER A 35 -1.22 5.20 28.89
C SER A 35 -2.41 4.38 29.39
N THR A 36 -2.34 3.95 30.65
CA THR A 36 -3.38 3.12 31.28
C THR A 36 -4.58 3.90 31.80
N HIS A 37 -4.48 5.23 31.97
CA HIS A 37 -5.57 6.10 32.44
C HIS A 37 -6.65 6.35 31.36
N SER A 38 -7.78 6.95 31.74
CA SER A 38 -8.96 7.15 30.87
C SER A 38 -8.62 7.79 29.52
N PHE A 39 -7.85 8.89 29.50
CA PHE A 39 -7.47 9.56 28.25
C PHE A 39 -6.71 8.65 27.28
N GLY A 40 -5.76 7.84 27.78
CA GLY A 40 -5.00 6.91 26.94
C GLY A 40 -5.86 5.74 26.46
N ARG A 41 -6.73 5.20 27.33
CA ARG A 41 -7.68 4.14 26.96
C ARG A 41 -8.65 4.60 25.88
N SER A 42 -9.14 5.83 25.93
CA SER A 42 -10.01 6.40 24.89
C SER A 42 -9.28 6.49 23.54
N ALA A 43 -8.05 7.02 23.53
CA ALA A 43 -7.23 7.10 22.31
C ALA A 43 -6.95 5.70 21.72
N LYS A 44 -6.54 4.75 22.57
CA LYS A 44 -6.30 3.36 22.18
C LYS A 44 -7.53 2.68 21.61
N THR A 45 -8.71 2.90 22.21
CA THR A 45 -9.97 2.33 21.75
C THR A 45 -10.31 2.80 20.34
N ALA A 46 -10.11 4.09 20.05
CA ALA A 46 -10.35 4.64 18.72
C ALA A 46 -9.32 4.13 17.69
N ILE A 47 -8.04 4.00 18.03
CA ILE A 47 -7.04 3.37 17.13
C ILE A 47 -7.42 1.91 16.81
N GLU A 48 -7.80 1.12 17.81
CA GLU A 48 -8.22 -0.27 17.57
C GLU A 48 -9.54 -0.35 16.81
N LYS A 49 -10.43 0.63 16.94
CA LYS A 49 -11.61 0.76 16.07
C LYS A 49 -11.18 1.00 14.63
N THR A 50 -10.32 1.98 14.36
CA THR A 50 -9.80 2.25 13.01
C THR A 50 -9.18 1.00 12.39
N ARG A 51 -8.36 0.28 13.17
CA ARG A 51 -7.74 -0.98 12.74
C ARG A 51 -8.77 -2.03 12.33
N LYS A 52 -9.83 -2.20 13.13
CA LYS A 52 -10.96 -3.11 12.82
C LYS A 52 -11.72 -2.68 11.58
N THR A 53 -11.95 -1.38 11.41
CA THR A 53 -12.63 -0.81 10.24
C THR A 53 -11.86 -1.16 8.96
N ILE A 54 -10.57 -0.81 8.89
CA ILE A 54 -9.72 -1.11 7.72
C ILE A 54 -9.72 -2.62 7.43
N ALA A 55 -9.49 -3.43 8.46
CA ALA A 55 -9.43 -4.88 8.32
C ALA A 55 -10.73 -5.47 7.75
N LYS A 56 -11.90 -4.94 8.15
CA LYS A 56 -13.19 -5.38 7.62
C LYS A 56 -13.30 -5.17 6.10
N TYR A 57 -12.93 -3.99 5.59
CA TYR A 57 -13.02 -3.72 4.15
C TYR A 57 -12.03 -4.57 3.34
N LEU A 58 -10.87 -4.91 3.90
CA LEU A 58 -9.85 -5.70 3.23
C LEU A 58 -10.01 -7.22 3.39
N ASN A 59 -11.06 -7.68 4.11
CA ASN A 59 -11.22 -9.08 4.53
C ASN A 59 -10.01 -9.62 5.32
N ALA A 60 -9.47 -8.79 6.22
CA ALA A 60 -8.26 -9.07 6.98
C ALA A 60 -8.53 -9.29 8.49
N HIS A 61 -7.53 -9.88 9.13
CA HIS A 61 -7.26 -9.83 10.55
C HIS A 61 -7.10 -8.38 11.08
N PRO A 62 -7.82 -7.82 12.08
CA PRO A 62 -7.38 -6.53 12.67
C PRO A 62 -5.92 -6.53 13.15
N SER A 63 -5.42 -7.65 13.67
CA SER A 63 -4.01 -7.80 14.06
C SER A 63 -3.00 -7.75 12.90
N GLU A 64 -3.46 -7.82 11.65
CA GLU A 64 -2.63 -7.80 10.45
C GLU A 64 -2.42 -6.39 9.92
N ILE A 65 -3.18 -5.40 10.41
CA ILE A 65 -3.02 -4.00 10.02
C ILE A 65 -2.04 -3.33 10.99
N ILE A 66 -0.94 -2.80 10.48
CA ILE A 66 0.12 -2.09 11.21
C ILE A 66 0.22 -0.66 10.67
N PHE A 67 0.00 0.35 11.49
CA PHE A 67 0.12 1.75 11.07
C PHE A 67 1.58 2.16 10.88
N THR A 68 1.83 2.90 9.81
CA THR A 68 3.15 3.43 9.43
C THR A 68 3.03 4.93 9.15
N SER A 69 4.13 5.64 8.94
CA SER A 69 4.10 7.06 8.51
C SER A 69 3.76 7.24 7.03
N GLY A 70 3.50 6.17 6.27
CA GLY A 70 3.15 6.24 4.85
C GLY A 70 3.57 4.99 4.08
N GLY A 71 3.40 5.05 2.76
CA GLY A 71 3.74 3.95 1.85
C GLY A 71 5.23 3.61 1.88
N THR A 72 6.10 4.62 1.76
CA THR A 72 7.55 4.42 1.77
C THR A 72 8.06 3.69 3.02
N GLU A 73 7.56 4.03 4.21
CA GLU A 73 7.94 3.33 5.45
C GLU A 73 7.46 1.87 5.42
N ALA A 74 6.23 1.62 4.95
CA ALA A 74 5.67 0.28 4.86
C ALA A 74 6.42 -0.61 3.87
N ASP A 75 6.72 -0.13 2.65
CA ASP A 75 7.50 -0.88 1.67
C ASP A 75 8.89 -1.22 2.20
N ASN A 76 9.58 -0.22 2.78
CA ASN A 76 10.90 -0.41 3.36
C ASN A 76 10.87 -1.42 4.50
N MET A 77 9.90 -1.30 5.41
CA MET A 77 9.73 -2.22 6.52
C MET A 77 9.51 -3.65 6.04
N ILE A 78 8.62 -3.85 5.07
CA ILE A 78 8.30 -5.19 4.55
C ILE A 78 9.52 -5.81 3.88
N LEU A 79 10.12 -5.14 2.90
CA LEU A 79 11.24 -5.69 2.13
C LEU A 79 12.46 -5.97 3.02
N ARG A 80 12.86 -4.99 3.84
CA ARG A 80 14.05 -5.13 4.69
C ARG A 80 13.86 -6.19 5.76
N CYS A 81 12.70 -6.24 6.41
CA CYS A 81 12.44 -7.25 7.42
C CYS A 81 12.23 -8.65 6.80
N ALA A 82 11.69 -8.76 5.58
CA ALA A 82 11.56 -10.05 4.90
C ALA A 82 12.93 -10.68 4.61
N VAL A 83 13.89 -9.91 4.09
CA VAL A 83 15.28 -10.36 3.91
C VAL A 83 15.91 -10.75 5.25
N ARG A 84 15.83 -9.86 6.24
CA ARG A 84 16.50 -10.05 7.53
C ARG A 84 15.91 -11.18 8.39
N ASP A 85 14.59 -11.30 8.45
CA ASP A 85 13.91 -12.14 9.45
C ASP A 85 13.32 -13.41 8.85
N LEU A 86 12.97 -13.39 7.57
CA LEU A 86 12.37 -14.53 6.89
C LEU A 86 13.39 -15.27 6.02
N GLU A 87 14.64 -14.83 6.02
CA GLU A 87 15.75 -15.43 5.27
C GLU A 87 15.45 -15.45 3.75
N VAL A 88 14.77 -14.40 3.27
CA VAL A 88 14.59 -14.21 1.83
C VAL A 88 15.95 -13.89 1.22
N THR A 89 16.36 -14.70 0.24
CA THR A 89 17.63 -14.55 -0.46
C THR A 89 17.47 -14.13 -1.92
N THR A 90 16.24 -14.22 -2.45
CA THR A 90 15.90 -13.77 -3.81
C THR A 90 14.69 -12.82 -3.76
N LEU A 91 14.84 -11.63 -4.34
CA LEU A 91 13.74 -10.69 -4.57
C LEU A 91 13.37 -10.70 -6.05
N ILE A 92 12.09 -10.88 -6.34
CA ILE A 92 11.55 -10.78 -7.71
C ILE A 92 10.65 -9.54 -7.76
N THR A 93 10.96 -8.59 -8.63
CA THR A 93 10.21 -7.34 -8.75
C THR A 93 10.14 -6.87 -10.21
N SER A 94 9.66 -5.65 -10.49
CA SER A 94 9.65 -5.07 -11.83
C SER A 94 10.51 -3.80 -11.92
N LYS A 95 10.91 -3.41 -13.13
CA LYS A 95 11.68 -2.16 -13.36
C LYS A 95 10.83 -0.90 -13.28
N ILE A 96 9.50 -1.04 -13.22
CA ILE A 96 8.55 0.07 -13.18
C ILE A 96 7.88 0.19 -11.80
N GLU A 97 8.44 -0.47 -10.78
CA GLU A 97 7.98 -0.26 -9.41
C GLU A 97 8.26 1.17 -8.93
N HIS A 98 7.52 1.60 -7.92
CA HIS A 98 7.78 2.87 -7.27
C HIS A 98 9.15 2.83 -6.61
N HIS A 99 9.85 3.97 -6.59
CA HIS A 99 11.19 4.07 -6.01
C HIS A 99 11.30 3.56 -4.56
N ALA A 100 10.21 3.58 -3.79
CA ALA A 100 10.21 3.01 -2.43
C ALA A 100 10.43 1.49 -2.41
N VAL A 101 10.02 0.77 -3.45
CA VAL A 101 10.29 -0.66 -3.64
C VAL A 101 11.63 -0.84 -4.35
N LEU A 102 11.81 -0.18 -5.50
CA LEU A 102 12.97 -0.40 -6.37
C LEU A 102 14.30 -0.09 -5.67
N HIS A 103 14.44 1.12 -5.11
CA HIS A 103 15.69 1.50 -4.42
C HIS A 103 15.92 0.70 -3.14
N THR A 104 14.85 0.21 -2.50
CA THR A 104 14.99 -0.67 -1.34
C THR A 104 15.51 -2.04 -1.77
N ALA A 105 15.02 -2.58 -2.88
CA ALA A 105 15.47 -3.86 -3.42
C ALA A 105 16.94 -3.78 -3.88
N GLU A 106 17.33 -2.71 -4.58
CA GLU A 106 18.72 -2.44 -4.97
C GLU A 106 19.63 -2.30 -3.74
N ALA A 107 19.22 -1.54 -2.72
CA ALA A 107 19.97 -1.43 -1.48
C ALA A 107 20.10 -2.79 -0.77
N LEU A 108 19.10 -3.67 -0.83
CA LEU A 108 19.18 -5.01 -0.24
C LEU A 108 20.11 -5.95 -1.02
N GLU A 109 20.19 -5.82 -2.35
CA GLU A 109 21.20 -6.49 -3.17
C GLU A 109 22.61 -6.05 -2.76
N GLU A 110 22.85 -4.75 -2.61
CA GLU A 110 24.16 -4.21 -2.21
C GLU A 110 24.53 -4.55 -0.76
N GLU A 111 23.59 -4.38 0.19
CA GLU A 111 23.84 -4.54 1.63
C GLU A 111 23.95 -6.01 2.07
N TYR A 112 23.18 -6.92 1.45
CA TYR A 112 23.03 -8.30 1.89
C TYR A 112 23.32 -9.36 0.82
N GLY A 113 23.65 -8.95 -0.42
CA GLY A 113 23.88 -9.89 -1.52
C GLY A 113 22.62 -10.65 -1.94
N VAL A 114 21.44 -10.05 -1.72
CA VAL A 114 20.17 -10.62 -2.17
C VAL A 114 20.15 -10.67 -3.69
N ASN A 115 19.78 -11.82 -4.24
CA ASN A 115 19.64 -11.98 -5.69
C ASN A 115 18.41 -11.20 -6.18
N LEU A 116 18.62 -10.06 -6.83
CA LEU A 116 17.56 -9.22 -7.36
C LEU A 116 17.25 -9.60 -8.81
N LEU A 117 16.02 -10.06 -9.04
CA LEU A 117 15.53 -10.47 -10.35
C LEU A 117 14.37 -9.56 -10.76
N TYR A 118 14.35 -9.20 -12.04
CA TYR A 118 13.28 -8.41 -12.62
C TYR A 118 12.42 -9.30 -13.52
N VAL A 119 11.11 -9.31 -13.28
CA VAL A 119 10.15 -9.87 -14.22
C VAL A 119 10.15 -9.03 -15.50
N ASP A 120 9.98 -9.73 -16.63
CA ASP A 120 9.89 -9.06 -17.92
C ASP A 120 8.52 -8.40 -18.03
N LEU A 121 8.46 -7.33 -18.81
CA LEU A 121 7.24 -6.58 -19.06
C LEU A 121 6.88 -6.71 -20.54
N ASP A 122 5.59 -6.79 -20.83
CA ASP A 122 5.09 -6.65 -22.20
C ASP A 122 5.26 -5.21 -22.73
N GLU A 123 4.90 -4.99 -23.99
CA GLU A 123 5.00 -3.67 -24.64
C GLU A 123 4.11 -2.59 -23.99
N PHE A 124 3.14 -2.99 -23.16
CA PHE A 124 2.23 -2.11 -22.43
C PHE A 124 2.67 -1.91 -20.96
N GLY A 125 3.73 -2.57 -20.50
CA GLY A 125 4.23 -2.47 -19.14
C GLY A 125 3.57 -3.43 -18.14
N ASN A 126 2.84 -4.47 -18.60
CA ASN A 126 2.30 -5.50 -17.71
C ASN A 126 3.36 -6.59 -17.43
N PRO A 127 3.43 -7.12 -16.21
CA PRO A 127 4.31 -8.26 -15.89
C PRO A 127 3.98 -9.51 -16.70
N ASP A 128 4.99 -10.12 -17.32
CA ASP A 128 4.90 -11.43 -17.95
C ASP A 128 4.84 -12.54 -16.87
N LEU A 129 3.67 -13.15 -16.74
CA LEU A 129 3.41 -14.20 -15.74
C LEU A 129 4.14 -15.51 -16.05
N GLU A 130 4.44 -15.81 -17.31
CA GLU A 130 5.22 -17.00 -17.66
C GLU A 130 6.71 -16.78 -17.33
N HIS A 131 7.22 -15.57 -17.54
CA HIS A 131 8.56 -15.24 -17.07
C HIS A 131 8.62 -15.27 -15.53
N LEU A 132 7.65 -14.69 -14.83
CA LEU A 132 7.55 -14.79 -13.36
C LEU A 132 7.59 -16.24 -12.88
N LYS A 133 6.80 -17.12 -13.51
CA LYS A 133 6.78 -18.56 -13.21
C LYS A 133 8.16 -19.19 -13.40
N SER A 134 8.87 -18.87 -14.47
CA SER A 134 10.22 -19.39 -14.70
C SER A 134 11.24 -18.91 -13.65
N LEU A 135 11.11 -17.66 -13.17
CA LEU A 135 11.95 -17.12 -12.10
C LEU A 135 11.66 -17.81 -10.75
N LEU A 136 10.40 -18.09 -10.47
CA LEU A 136 9.96 -18.84 -9.28
C LEU A 136 10.50 -20.28 -9.29
N GLN A 137 10.52 -20.93 -10.45
CA GLN A 137 10.99 -22.32 -10.64
C GLN A 137 12.51 -22.48 -10.68
N ARG A 138 13.27 -21.38 -10.81
CA ARG A 138 14.71 -21.44 -11.11
C ARG A 138 15.53 -22.22 -10.07
N ASP A 139 15.14 -22.14 -8.80
CA ASP A 139 15.79 -22.82 -7.68
C ASP A 139 14.86 -22.88 -6.45
N ASP A 140 15.33 -23.51 -5.36
CA ASP A 140 14.61 -23.64 -4.10
C ASP A 140 14.87 -22.49 -3.11
N SER A 141 15.52 -21.41 -3.54
CA SER A 141 15.78 -20.26 -2.66
C SER A 141 14.47 -19.63 -2.20
N LYS A 142 14.48 -19.08 -0.98
CA LYS A 142 13.30 -18.41 -0.42
C LYS A 142 13.11 -17.06 -1.09
N LYS A 143 12.00 -16.92 -1.80
CA LYS A 143 11.68 -15.79 -2.66
C LYS A 143 10.64 -14.88 -2.02
N LEU A 144 10.78 -13.57 -2.26
CA LEU A 144 9.70 -12.60 -2.12
C LEU A 144 9.46 -11.95 -3.48
N VAL A 145 8.23 -12.09 -3.97
CA VAL A 145 7.73 -11.34 -5.11
C VAL A 145 7.17 -10.01 -4.60
N SER A 146 7.61 -8.89 -5.17
CA SER A 146 7.10 -7.55 -4.89
C SER A 146 6.66 -6.89 -6.18
N LEU A 147 5.36 -6.84 -6.43
CA LEU A 147 4.75 -6.23 -7.62
C LEU A 147 3.58 -5.34 -7.22
N MET A 148 3.65 -4.06 -7.57
CA MET A 148 2.58 -3.10 -7.34
C MET A 148 1.28 -3.51 -8.03
N HIS A 149 0.14 -3.16 -7.42
CA HIS A 149 -1.16 -3.45 -8.01
C HIS A 149 -1.52 -2.47 -9.14
N VAL A 150 -1.29 -1.18 -8.92
CA VAL A 150 -1.59 -0.12 -9.90
C VAL A 150 -0.38 0.76 -10.08
N ASN A 151 0.10 0.89 -11.32
CA ASN A 151 1.24 1.73 -11.62
C ASN A 151 0.91 3.22 -11.46
N ASN A 152 1.77 3.96 -10.76
CA ASN A 152 1.56 5.36 -10.44
C ASN A 152 1.75 6.32 -11.63
N GLU A 153 2.35 5.87 -12.73
CA GLU A 153 2.63 6.68 -13.92
C GLU A 153 1.70 6.32 -15.08
N ILE A 154 1.66 5.04 -15.45
CA ILE A 154 0.90 4.56 -16.62
C ILE A 154 -0.49 4.01 -16.26
N GLY A 155 -0.76 3.72 -14.99
CA GLY A 155 -2.08 3.35 -14.50
C GLY A 155 -2.52 1.90 -14.80
N ASN A 156 -1.61 1.06 -15.30
CA ASN A 156 -1.84 -0.37 -15.51
C ASN A 156 -2.27 -1.03 -14.20
N ILE A 157 -3.26 -1.92 -14.29
CA ILE A 157 -3.78 -2.72 -13.19
C ILE A 157 -3.23 -4.14 -13.35
N VAL A 158 -2.32 -4.53 -12.47
CA VAL A 158 -1.64 -5.83 -12.50
C VAL A 158 -2.57 -6.91 -11.93
N ASN A 159 -2.58 -8.11 -12.52
CA ASN A 159 -3.39 -9.24 -12.04
C ASN A 159 -2.77 -9.88 -10.78
N ILE A 160 -2.95 -9.21 -9.65
CA ILE A 160 -2.46 -9.61 -8.32
C ILE A 160 -3.01 -10.97 -7.84
N ASN A 161 -4.19 -11.38 -8.29
CA ASN A 161 -4.74 -12.71 -7.93
C ASN A 161 -3.92 -13.82 -8.59
N ALA A 162 -3.61 -13.68 -9.88
CA ALA A 162 -2.78 -14.64 -10.60
C ALA A 162 -1.35 -14.70 -10.04
N ILE A 163 -0.78 -13.55 -9.66
CA ILE A 163 0.53 -13.48 -9.00
C ILE A 163 0.47 -14.17 -7.63
N GLY A 164 -0.59 -13.93 -6.85
CA GLY A 164 -0.79 -14.59 -5.56
C GLY A 164 -0.91 -16.10 -5.67
N ASP A 165 -1.65 -16.59 -6.68
CA ASP A 165 -1.76 -18.02 -6.98
C ASP A 165 -0.40 -18.64 -7.36
N LEU A 166 0.38 -17.97 -8.21
CA LEU A 166 1.75 -18.41 -8.55
C LEU A 166 2.65 -18.42 -7.30
N CYS A 167 2.59 -17.38 -6.47
CA CYS A 167 3.41 -17.33 -5.25
C CYS A 167 3.06 -18.47 -4.29
N GLU A 168 1.77 -18.80 -4.14
CA GLU A 168 1.34 -19.94 -3.33
C GLU A 168 1.81 -21.28 -3.92
N GLU A 169 1.70 -21.47 -5.25
CA GLU A 169 2.16 -22.68 -5.95
C GLU A 169 3.65 -22.94 -5.74
N TYR A 170 4.48 -21.89 -5.77
CA TYR A 170 5.94 -21.98 -5.64
C TYR A 170 6.46 -21.65 -4.24
N ASN A 171 5.58 -21.59 -3.23
CA ASN A 171 5.93 -21.29 -1.84
C ASN A 171 6.78 -20.01 -1.68
N ALA A 172 6.48 -18.99 -2.49
CA ALA A 172 7.08 -17.67 -2.41
C ALA A 172 6.23 -16.73 -1.56
N LEU A 173 6.88 -15.78 -0.90
CA LEU A 173 6.19 -14.68 -0.25
C LEU A 173 5.72 -13.68 -1.32
N PHE A 174 4.63 -12.97 -1.03
CA PHE A 174 4.05 -11.99 -1.95
C PHE A 174 3.77 -10.68 -1.23
N HIS A 175 4.42 -9.62 -1.68
CA HIS A 175 4.15 -8.23 -1.36
C HIS A 175 3.52 -7.53 -2.56
N SER A 176 2.49 -6.71 -2.30
CA SER A 176 2.01 -5.77 -3.30
C SER A 176 1.97 -4.35 -2.76
N ASP A 177 2.69 -3.44 -3.41
CA ASP A 177 2.48 -2.01 -3.22
C ASP A 177 1.10 -1.66 -3.79
N SER A 178 0.17 -1.35 -2.89
CA SER A 178 -1.22 -1.06 -3.22
C SER A 178 -1.57 0.41 -3.07
N VAL A 179 -0.57 1.29 -2.93
CA VAL A 179 -0.73 2.72 -2.63
C VAL A 179 -1.64 3.45 -3.61
N GLN A 180 -1.59 3.10 -4.90
CA GLN A 180 -2.48 3.68 -5.92
C GLN A 180 -3.83 2.99 -6.05
N SER A 181 -4.06 1.90 -5.34
CA SER A 181 -5.26 1.06 -5.52
C SER A 181 -6.18 1.02 -4.30
N ILE A 182 -5.64 1.11 -3.09
CA ILE A 182 -6.44 1.19 -1.86
C ILE A 182 -7.28 2.47 -1.89
N GLY A 183 -8.59 2.32 -1.70
CA GLY A 183 -9.56 3.40 -1.80
C GLY A 183 -10.03 3.71 -3.22
N HIS A 184 -9.46 3.07 -4.24
CA HIS A 184 -9.86 3.23 -5.65
C HIS A 184 -10.33 1.92 -6.30
N PHE A 185 -10.02 0.77 -5.71
CA PHE A 185 -10.46 -0.54 -6.15
C PHE A 185 -10.83 -1.42 -4.95
N ALA A 186 -11.70 -2.41 -5.19
CA ALA A 186 -12.03 -3.41 -4.18
C ALA A 186 -10.81 -4.31 -3.89
N TRP A 187 -10.58 -4.61 -2.61
CA TRP A 187 -9.48 -5.44 -2.16
C TRP A 187 -9.97 -6.54 -1.21
N ASP A 188 -9.49 -7.76 -1.44
CA ASP A 188 -9.69 -8.90 -0.56
C ASP A 188 -8.36 -9.65 -0.42
N VAL A 189 -7.74 -9.53 0.76
CA VAL A 189 -6.42 -10.13 1.00
C VAL A 189 -6.47 -11.65 1.11
N GLN A 190 -7.62 -12.24 1.44
CA GLN A 190 -7.79 -13.70 1.46
C GLN A 190 -7.87 -14.24 0.04
N LYS A 191 -8.59 -13.54 -0.84
CA LYS A 191 -8.68 -13.89 -2.25
C LYS A 191 -7.34 -13.73 -2.98
N THR A 192 -6.67 -12.60 -2.74
CA THR A 192 -5.41 -12.27 -3.41
C THR A 192 -4.23 -13.08 -2.88
N LYS A 193 -4.34 -13.63 -1.65
CA LYS A 193 -3.29 -14.42 -0.99
C LYS A 193 -1.96 -13.67 -0.79
N VAL A 194 -2.01 -12.35 -0.68
CA VAL A 194 -0.84 -11.54 -0.32
C VAL A 194 -0.34 -11.89 1.08
N HIS A 195 0.98 -11.88 1.25
CA HIS A 195 1.60 -11.93 2.57
C HIS A 195 1.74 -10.53 3.14
N PHE A 196 1.97 -9.55 2.28
CA PHE A 196 2.17 -8.16 2.64
C PHE A 196 1.48 -7.22 1.65
N LEU A 197 0.98 -6.09 2.14
CA LEU A 197 0.40 -5.04 1.32
C LEU A 197 0.68 -3.66 1.93
N THR A 198 0.95 -2.66 1.08
CA THR A 198 1.27 -1.29 1.52
C THR A 198 0.21 -0.28 1.09
N ALA A 199 -0.18 0.64 1.99
CA ALA A 199 -1.13 1.73 1.71
C ALA A 199 -0.68 3.09 2.27
N ALA A 200 -1.06 4.18 1.61
CA ALA A 200 -0.77 5.55 2.04
C ALA A 200 -1.99 6.47 1.92
N ALA A 201 -2.37 7.15 3.01
CA ALA A 201 -3.66 7.83 3.11
C ALA A 201 -3.84 9.00 2.13
N HIS A 202 -2.76 9.71 1.82
CA HIS A 202 -2.80 10.88 0.93
C HIS A 202 -3.09 10.55 -0.54
N LYS A 203 -3.20 9.26 -0.91
CA LYS A 203 -3.65 8.84 -2.25
C LYS A 203 -5.16 8.68 -2.38
N TYR A 204 -5.90 8.69 -1.27
CA TYR A 204 -7.37 8.57 -1.23
C TYR A 204 -8.00 9.63 -0.32
N HIS A 205 -7.53 10.88 -0.45
CA HIS A 205 -8.02 12.08 0.24
C HIS A 205 -7.80 12.11 1.76
N GLY A 206 -6.86 11.33 2.26
CA GLY A 206 -6.44 11.30 3.66
C GLY A 206 -5.16 12.11 3.95
N PRO A 207 -4.75 12.17 5.23
CA PRO A 207 -3.58 12.94 5.65
C PRO A 207 -2.27 12.40 5.06
N LYS A 208 -1.32 13.31 4.82
CA LYS A 208 0.08 12.96 4.57
C LYS A 208 0.73 12.51 5.88
N GLY A 209 1.79 11.72 5.79
CA GLY A 209 2.52 11.25 6.98
C GLY A 209 1.80 10.16 7.77
N ILE A 210 0.89 9.41 7.13
CA ILE A 210 0.28 8.21 7.67
C ILE A 210 -0.09 7.21 6.56
N GLY A 211 0.12 5.94 6.86
CA GLY A 211 -0.28 4.81 6.04
C GLY A 211 -0.49 3.58 6.90
N PHE A 212 -0.61 2.43 6.26
CA PHE A 212 -0.57 1.15 6.96
C PHE A 212 0.05 0.08 6.07
N ALA A 213 0.66 -0.90 6.72
CA ALA A 213 0.99 -2.18 6.12
C ALA A 213 -0.04 -3.22 6.56
N PHE A 214 -0.49 -4.06 5.64
CA PHE A 214 -1.03 -5.37 5.98
C PHE A 214 0.13 -6.37 6.05
N ILE A 215 0.21 -7.13 7.14
CA ILE A 215 1.18 -8.19 7.36
C ILE A 215 0.40 -9.43 7.79
N LYS A 216 0.36 -10.45 6.93
CA LYS A 216 -0.33 -11.72 7.22
C LYS A 216 0.18 -12.30 8.54
N ARG A 217 -0.73 -12.85 9.34
CA ARG A 217 -0.43 -13.47 10.62
C ARG A 217 0.63 -14.56 10.49
N ASN A 218 1.43 -14.70 11.54
CA ASN A 218 2.42 -15.76 11.71
C ASN A 218 3.54 -15.78 10.66
N VAL A 219 3.71 -14.69 9.90
CA VAL A 219 4.83 -14.59 8.95
C VAL A 219 6.17 -14.40 9.66
N GLY A 220 6.19 -13.82 10.87
CA GLY A 220 7.39 -13.81 11.73
C GLY A 220 8.32 -12.60 11.58
N LEU A 221 7.85 -11.50 11.00
CA LEU A 221 8.64 -10.25 10.90
C LEU A 221 8.94 -9.63 12.28
N ARG A 222 10.15 -9.14 12.45
CA ARG A 222 10.57 -8.29 13.58
C ARG A 222 10.51 -6.81 13.17
N PRO A 223 10.44 -5.86 14.11
CA PRO A 223 10.33 -4.43 13.77
C PRO A 223 11.53 -3.91 12.98
N LEU A 224 11.26 -2.99 12.04
CA LEU A 224 12.31 -2.14 11.44
C LEU A 224 12.70 -1.03 12.43
N LEU A 225 11.70 -0.34 12.99
CA LEU A 225 11.87 0.70 14.00
C LEU A 225 11.80 0.08 15.41
N VAL A 226 12.94 0.04 16.09
CA VAL A 226 13.07 -0.53 17.44
C VAL A 226 12.69 0.51 18.51
N GLY A 227 11.96 0.08 19.53
CA GLY A 227 11.54 0.92 20.65
C GLY A 227 10.51 0.23 21.53
N GLY A 228 9.45 0.94 21.91
CA GLY A 228 8.34 0.38 22.69
C GLY A 228 7.50 -0.63 21.91
N ALA A 229 6.53 -1.24 22.61
CA ALA A 229 5.65 -2.27 22.05
C ALA A 229 4.44 -1.72 21.26
N GLN A 230 4.53 -0.47 20.76
CA GLN A 230 3.50 0.10 19.89
C GLN A 230 3.32 -0.74 18.62
N GLU A 231 2.14 -0.63 18.01
CA GLU A 231 1.80 -1.38 16.80
C GLU A 231 2.16 -2.88 16.91
N ARG A 232 1.85 -3.46 18.08
CA ARG A 232 2.05 -4.88 18.39
C ARG A 232 3.53 -5.31 18.32
N GLY A 233 4.44 -4.38 18.49
CA GLY A 233 5.89 -4.62 18.41
C GLY A 233 6.45 -4.64 16.99
N PHE A 234 5.65 -4.37 15.95
CA PHE A 234 6.13 -4.30 14.57
C PHE A 234 6.68 -2.93 14.20
N ARG A 235 6.21 -1.87 14.85
CA ARG A 235 6.57 -0.49 14.51
C ARG A 235 6.52 0.40 15.76
N ALA A 236 7.68 0.64 16.36
CA ALA A 236 7.76 1.45 17.57
C ALA A 236 7.47 2.95 17.31
N GLY A 237 7.09 3.65 18.37
CA GLY A 237 6.82 5.09 18.35
C GLY A 237 5.36 5.39 18.64
N THR A 238 5.12 6.45 19.41
CA THR A 238 3.77 6.87 19.82
C THR A 238 2.86 7.02 18.60
N GLU A 239 1.71 6.36 18.62
CA GLU A 239 0.78 6.35 17.52
C GLU A 239 0.17 7.75 17.31
N PRO A 240 0.25 8.33 16.08
CA PRO A 240 -0.23 9.70 15.82
C PRO A 240 -1.76 9.70 15.72
N PHE A 241 -2.43 9.75 16.87
CA PHE A 241 -3.88 9.58 17.03
C PHE A 241 -4.72 10.32 15.98
N HIS A 242 -4.48 11.63 15.81
CA HIS A 242 -5.21 12.48 14.87
C HIS A 242 -5.05 12.03 13.41
N ASN A 243 -3.84 11.60 13.01
CA ASN A 243 -3.59 11.08 11.67
C ASN A 243 -4.30 9.74 11.44
N ILE A 244 -4.31 8.84 12.44
CA ILE A 244 -4.96 7.53 12.33
C ILE A 244 -6.46 7.67 12.13
N VAL A 245 -7.13 8.51 12.93
CA VAL A 245 -8.59 8.71 12.78
C VAL A 245 -8.96 9.52 11.53
N GLY A 246 -8.06 10.40 11.07
CA GLY A 246 -8.17 11.04 9.76
C GLY A 246 -8.05 10.04 8.61
N LEU A 247 -7.10 9.11 8.70
CA LEU A 247 -6.96 7.98 7.77
C LEU A 247 -8.23 7.13 7.74
N GLU A 248 -8.80 6.78 8.90
CA GLU A 248 -10.06 6.00 8.97
C GLU A 248 -11.17 6.69 8.18
N THR A 249 -11.33 7.99 8.39
CA THR A 249 -12.39 8.78 7.76
C THR A 249 -12.22 8.83 6.25
N ALA A 250 -10.99 9.06 5.78
CA ALA A 250 -10.68 9.06 4.36
C ALA A 250 -10.94 7.69 3.73
N PHE A 251 -10.50 6.63 4.41
CA PHE A 251 -10.64 5.25 3.95
C PHE A 251 -12.11 4.84 3.83
N VAL A 252 -12.92 5.08 4.87
CA VAL A 252 -14.37 4.77 4.84
C VAL A 252 -15.06 5.53 3.71
N LEU A 253 -14.81 6.85 3.59
CA LEU A 253 -15.42 7.66 2.52
C LEU A 253 -15.03 7.18 1.13
N ALA A 254 -13.77 6.79 0.93
CA ALA A 254 -13.30 6.26 -0.35
C ALA A 254 -14.00 4.95 -0.73
N TYR A 255 -14.17 4.02 0.21
CA TYR A 255 -14.84 2.75 -0.07
C TYR A 255 -16.37 2.85 -0.14
N ASP A 256 -16.99 3.69 0.68
CA ASP A 256 -18.44 3.89 0.65
C ASP A 256 -18.90 4.60 -0.64
N LYS A 257 -18.02 5.39 -1.26
CA LYS A 257 -18.25 6.09 -2.53
C LYS A 257 -17.56 5.45 -3.72
N LEU A 258 -16.99 4.25 -3.56
CA LEU A 258 -16.09 3.63 -4.52
C LEU A 258 -16.71 3.54 -5.92
N GLU A 259 -17.93 3.01 -6.02
CA GLU A 259 -18.62 2.84 -7.31
C GLU A 259 -18.96 4.19 -7.97
N GLU A 260 -19.42 5.16 -7.17
CA GLU A 260 -19.77 6.51 -7.63
C GLU A 260 -18.54 7.24 -8.18
N GLU A 261 -17.46 7.29 -7.39
CA GLU A 261 -16.24 8.01 -7.75
C GLU A 261 -15.50 7.33 -8.91
N MET A 262 -15.48 5.99 -8.94
CA MET A 262 -14.91 5.24 -10.06
C MET A 262 -15.66 5.54 -11.36
N ALA A 263 -16.99 5.55 -11.34
CA ALA A 263 -17.79 5.88 -12.52
C ALA A 263 -17.52 7.31 -13.00
N TYR A 264 -17.51 8.27 -12.08
CA TYR A 264 -17.25 9.67 -12.37
C TYR A 264 -15.85 9.91 -12.97
N VAL A 265 -14.80 9.38 -12.33
CA VAL A 265 -13.42 9.55 -12.80
C VAL A 265 -13.19 8.83 -14.13
N THR A 266 -13.81 7.65 -14.33
CA THR A 266 -13.73 6.92 -15.60
C THR A 266 -14.37 7.73 -16.74
N GLU A 267 -15.51 8.38 -16.49
CA GLU A 267 -16.14 9.26 -17.49
C GLU A 267 -15.25 10.45 -17.83
N LEU A 268 -14.65 11.11 -16.83
CA LEU A 268 -13.71 12.22 -17.05
C LEU A 268 -12.48 11.77 -17.85
N LYS A 269 -11.90 10.61 -17.51
CA LYS A 269 -10.75 10.03 -18.23
C LYS A 269 -11.12 9.77 -19.69
N ARG A 270 -12.28 9.15 -19.95
CA ARG A 270 -12.76 8.91 -21.32
C ARG A 270 -12.93 10.21 -22.09
N TYR A 271 -13.59 11.21 -21.49
CA TYR A 271 -13.77 12.52 -22.10
C TYR A 271 -12.41 13.17 -22.46
N PHE A 272 -11.44 13.12 -21.54
CA PHE A 272 -10.11 13.67 -21.76
C PHE A 272 -9.39 12.99 -22.94
N ILE A 273 -9.39 11.64 -22.97
CA ILE A 273 -8.77 10.85 -24.04
C ILE A 273 -9.41 11.18 -25.40
N GLU A 274 -10.75 11.22 -25.47
CA GLU A 274 -11.48 11.54 -26.70
C GLU A 274 -11.13 12.93 -27.23
N LYS A 275 -11.09 13.94 -26.34
CA LYS A 275 -10.75 15.32 -26.73
C LYS A 275 -9.30 15.44 -27.18
N ILE A 276 -8.35 14.91 -26.41
CA ILE A 276 -6.93 15.00 -26.78
C ILE A 276 -6.66 14.29 -28.10
N SER A 277 -7.22 13.09 -28.31
CA SER A 277 -7.04 12.34 -29.55
C SER A 277 -7.55 13.09 -30.78
N LYS A 278 -8.63 13.87 -30.62
CA LYS A 278 -9.21 14.68 -31.68
C LYS A 278 -8.40 15.96 -31.95
N GLU A 279 -7.98 16.65 -30.90
CA GLU A 279 -7.39 17.98 -31.01
C GLU A 279 -5.86 17.93 -31.23
N ILE A 280 -5.19 16.83 -30.90
CA ILE A 280 -3.73 16.66 -31.01
C ILE A 280 -3.41 15.42 -31.86
N PRO A 281 -3.22 15.57 -33.18
CA PRO A 281 -2.86 14.46 -34.07
C PRO A 281 -1.54 13.80 -33.66
N GLY A 282 -1.52 12.46 -33.65
CA GLY A 282 -0.33 11.68 -33.31
C GLY A 282 -0.09 11.47 -31.81
N VAL A 283 -1.03 11.89 -30.95
CA VAL A 283 -0.98 11.55 -29.52
C VAL A 283 -1.15 10.04 -29.32
N ALA A 284 -0.41 9.50 -28.36
CA ALA A 284 -0.50 8.12 -27.89
C ALA A 284 -0.63 8.10 -26.37
N PHE A 285 -1.16 7.01 -25.84
CA PHE A 285 -1.32 6.78 -24.40
C PHE A 285 -0.46 5.58 -24.02
N ASN A 286 0.31 5.75 -22.94
CA ASN A 286 1.11 4.66 -22.39
C ASN A 286 0.25 3.82 -21.45
N GLY A 287 0.59 2.54 -21.34
CA GLY A 287 -0.12 1.57 -20.51
C GLY A 287 -1.17 0.76 -21.26
#